data_AF-A0A0N4ZEU6-F1
#
_entry.id   AF-A0A0N4ZEU6-F1
#
_cell.length_a   1.000
_cell.length_b   1.000
_cell.length_c   1.000
_cell.angle_alpha   90.00
_cell.angle_beta   90.00
_cell.angle_gamma   90.00
#
_symmetry.space_group_name_H-M   'P 1'
#
loop_
_entity.id
_entity.type
_entity.pdbx_description
1 polymer ?
#
loop_
_entity_poly.entity_id
_entity_poly.type
_entity_poly.pdbx_seq_one_letter_code
_entity_poly.pdbx_strand_id
1 'polypeptide(L)'
;MASVPSHQLKETKYNPLTGGKNILEDFKAQVQRGNFQKREIILYGSIFPEALGSLKQRLQGLCDPGEVKFREHEIVFHLSSELKDTKSPFVFRFRRKFPPTDSNLMQLKYIGTPELDNKCPCIVRNRIDTVTQSTDHMEFIRGLGLRTNFEFIVEGFAYTKGDIVVSVYRIFKTEKMGYYDERYIKAINSSFIIEVSLQIPHLQGYAKPAQIVRDFADQLYPIVEMRKVNYDV
;
A
#
# COMPACT_ATOMS: atom_id res chain seq x y z
N MET A 1 -23.57 -0.90 20.01
CA MET A 1 -22.48 -0.93 19.02
C MET A 1 -21.75 -2.25 19.21
N ALA A 2 -21.78 -3.15 18.22
CA ALA A 2 -21.03 -4.40 18.31
C ALA A 2 -19.53 -4.10 18.10
N SER A 3 -18.68 -4.53 19.02
CA SER A 3 -17.23 -4.39 18.89
C SER A 3 -16.72 -5.28 17.76
N VAL A 4 -15.92 -4.72 16.86
CA VAL A 4 -15.29 -5.47 15.77
C VAL A 4 -14.26 -6.44 16.38
N PRO A 5 -14.29 -7.74 16.05
CA PRO A 5 -13.31 -8.72 16.53
C PRO A 5 -11.88 -8.26 16.26
N SER A 6 -10.96 -8.53 17.18
CA SER A 6 -9.54 -8.11 17.08
C SER A 6 -8.86 -8.55 15.79
N HIS A 7 -9.21 -9.73 15.24
CA HIS A 7 -8.71 -10.18 13.94
C HIS A 7 -9.23 -9.32 12.78
N GLN A 8 -10.51 -8.93 12.81
CA GLN A 8 -11.07 -8.02 11.81
C GLN A 8 -10.49 -6.62 11.92
N LEU A 9 -10.16 -6.15 13.14
CA LEU A 9 -9.44 -4.88 13.34
C LEU A 9 -8.03 -4.90 12.71
N LYS A 10 -7.36 -6.05 12.68
CA LYS A 10 -6.06 -6.20 11.98
C LYS A 10 -6.24 -6.21 10.47
N GLU A 11 -7.27 -6.91 10.00
CA GLU A 11 -7.63 -6.94 8.59
C GLU A 11 -7.99 -5.54 8.08
N THR A 12 -8.68 -4.71 8.87
CA THR A 12 -9.01 -3.32 8.51
C THR A 12 -7.82 -2.37 8.63
N LYS A 13 -6.92 -2.58 9.60
CA LYS A 13 -5.65 -1.82 9.69
C LYS A 13 -4.79 -2.01 8.44
N TYR A 14 -4.73 -3.23 7.92
CA TYR A 14 -3.99 -3.55 6.70
C TYR A 14 -4.76 -3.20 5.43
N ASN A 15 -5.99 -3.70 5.31
CA ASN A 15 -6.83 -3.60 4.13
C ASN A 15 -8.16 -2.89 4.44
N PRO A 16 -8.30 -1.61 4.02
CA PRO A 16 -9.54 -0.89 4.21
C PRO A 16 -10.72 -1.59 3.49
N LEU A 17 -10.52 -2.27 2.37
CA LEU A 17 -11.59 -2.80 1.50
C LEU A 17 -12.42 -3.96 2.09
N THR A 18 -12.25 -4.27 3.37
CA THR A 18 -12.90 -5.35 4.11
C THR A 18 -14.19 -4.92 4.80
N GLY A 19 -14.39 -3.61 5.05
CA GLY A 19 -15.56 -3.07 5.74
C GLY A 19 -16.46 -2.26 4.81
N GLY A 20 -17.70 -2.70 4.56
CA GLY A 20 -18.67 -2.00 3.69
C GLY A 20 -19.08 -0.60 4.16
N LYS A 21 -20.11 -0.47 5.00
CA LYS A 21 -20.64 0.85 5.43
C LYS A 21 -19.72 1.58 6.42
N ASN A 22 -19.09 0.83 7.32
CA ASN A 22 -18.23 1.40 8.37
C ASN A 22 -17.04 2.17 7.79
N ILE A 23 -16.49 1.74 6.65
CA ILE A 23 -15.34 2.43 6.06
C ILE A 23 -15.67 3.81 5.52
N LEU A 24 -16.86 3.96 4.94
CA LEU A 24 -17.31 5.22 4.36
C LEU A 24 -17.62 6.21 5.49
N GLU A 25 -18.15 5.71 6.61
CA GLU A 25 -18.38 6.49 7.82
C GLU A 25 -17.05 6.91 8.48
N ASP A 26 -16.11 5.99 8.63
CA ASP A 26 -14.76 6.27 9.16
C ASP A 26 -14.03 7.30 8.29
N PHE A 27 -14.14 7.18 6.97
CA PHE A 27 -13.55 8.14 6.05
C PHE A 27 -14.21 9.52 6.16
N LYS A 28 -15.56 9.58 6.20
CA LYS A 28 -16.28 10.85 6.43
C LYS A 28 -15.82 11.52 7.72
N ALA A 29 -15.63 10.76 8.79
CA ALA A 29 -15.11 11.27 10.06
C ALA A 29 -13.65 11.77 9.92
N GLN A 30 -12.79 11.07 9.18
CA GLN A 30 -11.41 11.53 8.92
C GLN A 30 -11.37 12.83 8.11
N VAL A 31 -12.22 12.97 7.10
CA VAL A 31 -12.34 14.20 6.29
C VAL A 31 -12.80 15.36 7.16
N GLN A 32 -13.85 15.18 7.97
CA GLN A 32 -14.35 16.20 8.89
C GLN A 32 -13.27 16.66 9.90
N ARG A 33 -12.39 15.75 10.30
CA ARG A 33 -11.28 16.04 11.22
C ARG A 33 -10.02 16.57 10.53
N GLY A 34 -10.02 16.71 9.20
CA GLY A 34 -8.83 17.09 8.42
C GLY A 34 -7.71 16.04 8.43
N ASN A 35 -7.98 14.81 8.88
CA ASN A 35 -7.00 13.75 9.11
C ASN A 35 -6.86 12.76 7.94
N PHE A 36 -7.28 13.17 6.73
CA PHE A 36 -7.19 12.35 5.52
C PHE A 36 -5.78 12.36 4.89
N GLN A 37 -4.99 13.38 5.20
CA GLN A 37 -3.59 13.48 4.76
C GLN A 37 -2.67 12.83 5.77
N LYS A 38 -1.78 11.97 5.29
CA LYS A 38 -0.80 11.26 6.10
C LYS A 38 0.60 11.42 5.51
N ARG A 39 1.61 11.22 6.34
CA ARG A 39 2.95 10.90 5.89
C ARG A 39 3.16 9.40 6.01
N GLU A 40 3.63 8.80 4.93
CA GLU A 40 4.07 7.41 4.90
C GLU A 40 5.58 7.37 5.08
N ILE A 41 6.02 6.51 5.97
CA ILE A 41 7.42 6.18 6.23
C ILE A 41 7.62 4.75 5.78
N ILE A 42 8.56 4.49 4.86
CA ILE A 42 8.69 3.18 4.22
C ILE A 42 10.13 2.78 3.93
N LEU A 43 10.38 1.47 4.03
CA LEU A 43 11.59 0.77 3.61
C LEU A 43 11.21 -0.42 2.76
N TYR A 44 12.10 -0.79 1.83
CA TYR A 44 11.90 -1.92 0.93
C TYR A 44 13.03 -2.94 1.07
N GLY A 45 12.69 -4.21 0.89
CA GLY A 45 13.65 -5.30 0.77
C GLY A 45 13.13 -6.34 -0.22
N SER A 46 13.95 -7.33 -0.50
CA SER A 46 13.55 -8.47 -1.32
C SER A 46 14.20 -9.74 -0.83
N ILE A 47 13.50 -10.86 -0.97
CA ILE A 47 14.05 -12.20 -0.71
C ILE A 47 13.74 -13.14 -1.85
N PHE A 48 14.58 -14.15 -2.00
CA PHE A 48 14.25 -15.31 -2.83
C PHE A 48 13.28 -16.25 -2.08
N PRO A 49 12.55 -17.11 -2.80
CA PRO A 49 11.53 -17.99 -2.22
C PRO A 49 12.04 -18.90 -1.10
N GLU A 50 13.31 -19.30 -1.15
CA GLU A 50 13.95 -20.20 -0.20
C GLU A 50 14.03 -19.59 1.20
N ALA A 51 14.16 -18.26 1.29
CA ALA A 51 14.22 -17.53 2.55
C ALA A 51 12.84 -17.23 3.15
N LEU A 52 11.75 -17.51 2.43
CA LEU A 52 10.38 -17.14 2.86
C LEU A 52 9.98 -17.81 4.17
N GLY A 53 10.34 -19.09 4.36
CA GLY A 53 10.05 -19.83 5.58
C GLY A 53 10.67 -19.16 6.81
N SER A 54 11.96 -18.84 6.71
CA SER A 54 12.72 -18.15 7.77
C SER A 54 12.15 -16.76 8.06
N LEU A 55 11.79 -15.99 7.02
CA LEU A 55 11.17 -14.68 7.19
C LEU A 55 9.82 -14.78 7.92
N LYS A 56 8.96 -15.73 7.52
CA LYS A 56 7.65 -15.93 8.18
C LYS A 56 7.80 -16.25 9.66
N GLN A 57 8.69 -17.18 10.01
CA GLN A 57 8.95 -17.51 11.42
C GLN A 57 9.46 -16.30 12.20
N ARG A 58 10.36 -15.51 11.60
CA ARG A 58 10.87 -14.28 12.22
C ARG A 58 9.76 -13.25 12.45
N LEU A 59 8.90 -13.03 11.47
CA LEU A 59 7.77 -12.10 11.58
C LEU A 59 6.76 -12.55 12.64
N GLN A 60 6.46 -13.85 12.71
CA GLN A 60 5.58 -14.40 13.76
C GLN A 60 6.12 -14.17 15.18
N GLY A 61 7.44 -14.13 15.36
CA GLY A 61 8.06 -13.81 16.65
C GLY A 61 8.15 -12.31 16.98
N LEU A 62 8.15 -11.44 15.96
CA LEU A 62 8.34 -9.98 16.14
C LEU A 62 7.04 -9.17 16.09
N CYS A 63 6.04 -9.64 15.37
CA CYS A 63 4.79 -8.97 15.08
C CYS A 63 3.65 -9.44 15.99
N ASP A 64 2.55 -8.71 15.98
CA ASP A 64 1.33 -9.10 16.67
C ASP A 64 0.75 -10.39 16.05
N PRO A 65 0.03 -11.23 16.82
CA PRO A 65 -0.48 -12.51 16.32
C PRO A 65 -1.45 -12.37 15.14
N GLY A 66 -1.16 -13.01 14.01
CA GLY A 66 -2.08 -13.08 12.85
C GLY A 66 -1.41 -12.66 11.54
N GLU A 67 -1.69 -13.44 10.50
CA GLU A 67 -1.26 -13.18 9.12
C GLU A 67 -2.49 -12.80 8.29
N VAL A 68 -2.44 -11.67 7.59
CA VAL A 68 -3.52 -11.23 6.70
C VAL A 68 -3.10 -11.48 5.26
N LYS A 69 -3.72 -12.46 4.60
CA LYS A 69 -3.48 -12.72 3.17
C LYS A 69 -4.25 -11.74 2.31
N PHE A 70 -3.68 -11.37 1.17
CA PHE A 70 -4.32 -10.47 0.23
C PHE A 70 -3.94 -10.80 -1.21
N ARG A 71 -4.89 -10.51 -2.10
CA ARG A 71 -4.72 -10.53 -3.54
C ARG A 71 -5.50 -9.36 -4.11
N GLU A 72 -4.79 -8.46 -4.77
CA GLU A 72 -5.30 -7.13 -5.07
C GLU A 72 -4.90 -6.71 -6.48
N HIS A 73 -5.82 -6.04 -7.17
CA HIS A 73 -5.58 -5.44 -8.47
C HIS A 73 -5.27 -3.96 -8.27
N GLU A 74 -4.12 -3.52 -8.76
CA GLU A 74 -3.65 -2.15 -8.67
C GLU A 74 -3.49 -1.54 -10.06
N ILE A 75 -4.15 -0.41 -10.30
CA ILE A 75 -4.10 0.34 -11.55
C ILE A 75 -3.48 1.70 -11.25
N VAL A 76 -2.46 2.06 -12.02
CA VAL A 76 -1.72 3.31 -11.87
C VAL A 76 -2.15 4.29 -12.94
N PHE A 77 -2.42 5.52 -12.52
CA PHE A 77 -2.86 6.61 -13.36
C PHE A 77 -1.95 7.83 -13.21
N HIS A 78 -1.92 8.64 -14.27
CA HIS A 78 -1.30 9.95 -14.29
C HIS A 78 -2.32 11.02 -14.71
N LEU A 79 -2.06 12.27 -14.34
CA LEU A 79 -2.86 13.39 -14.81
C LEU A 79 -2.58 13.66 -16.30
N SER A 80 -3.62 13.93 -17.09
CA SER A 80 -3.47 14.27 -18.51
C SER A 80 -2.60 15.52 -18.71
N SER A 81 -1.78 15.49 -19.75
CA SER A 81 -0.74 16.46 -20.11
C SER A 81 -1.24 17.90 -20.36
N GLU A 82 -2.53 18.15 -20.46
CA GLU A 82 -3.10 19.46 -20.78
C GLU A 82 -3.02 20.45 -19.59
N LEU A 83 -2.66 19.97 -18.40
CA LEU A 83 -2.50 20.75 -17.16
C LEU A 83 -1.01 20.97 -16.78
N LYS A 84 -0.09 20.86 -17.74
CA LYS A 84 1.36 20.83 -17.52
C LYS A 84 1.97 22.22 -17.27
N ASP A 85 2.00 22.60 -16.00
CA ASP A 85 3.03 23.52 -15.47
C ASP A 85 3.84 22.88 -14.34
N THR A 86 3.66 21.58 -14.11
CA THR A 86 4.32 20.83 -13.03
C THR A 86 5.36 19.86 -13.58
N LYS A 87 6.59 19.97 -13.08
CA LYS A 87 7.75 19.15 -13.48
C LYS A 87 7.65 17.67 -13.06
N SER A 88 6.67 17.28 -12.24
CA SER A 88 6.51 15.90 -11.74
C SER A 88 5.10 15.37 -12.04
N PRO A 89 4.95 14.16 -12.60
CA PRO A 89 3.64 13.59 -12.86
C PRO A 89 2.95 13.21 -11.54
N PHE A 90 1.75 13.72 -11.31
CA PHE A 90 0.91 13.25 -10.20
C PHE A 90 0.51 11.79 -10.45
N VAL A 91 0.93 10.90 -9.54
CA VAL A 91 0.63 9.46 -9.63
C VAL A 91 -0.51 9.12 -8.69
N PHE A 92 -1.58 8.57 -9.27
CA PHE A 92 -2.71 8.03 -8.54
C PHE A 92 -2.73 6.51 -8.68
N ARG A 93 -3.02 5.80 -7.61
CA ARG A 93 -3.16 4.35 -7.63
C ARG A 93 -4.55 3.97 -7.16
N PHE A 94 -5.22 3.16 -7.95
CA PHE A 94 -6.46 2.54 -7.55
C PHE A 94 -6.21 1.08 -7.22
N ARG A 95 -6.66 0.66 -6.05
CA ARG A 95 -6.51 -0.70 -5.55
C ARG A 95 -7.88 -1.29 -5.25
N ARG A 96 -8.08 -2.54 -5.63
CA ARG A 96 -9.29 -3.31 -5.29
C ARG A 96 -8.94 -4.76 -4.96
N LYS A 97 -9.81 -5.46 -4.23
CA LYS A 97 -9.66 -6.92 -4.06
C LYS A 97 -9.71 -7.62 -5.42
N PHE A 98 -8.94 -8.70 -5.54
CA PHE A 98 -8.86 -9.50 -6.75
C PHE A 98 -9.02 -11.01 -6.43
N PRO A 99 -10.04 -11.68 -6.98
CA PRO A 99 -11.07 -11.16 -7.90
C PRO A 99 -11.97 -10.10 -7.24
N PRO A 100 -12.64 -9.24 -8.03
CA PRO A 100 -13.53 -8.22 -7.50
C PRO A 100 -14.64 -8.84 -6.64
N THR A 101 -14.94 -8.20 -5.52
CA THR A 101 -16.06 -8.55 -4.65
C THR A 101 -17.29 -7.70 -4.97
N ASP A 102 -18.48 -8.17 -4.60
CA ASP A 102 -19.76 -7.48 -4.85
C ASP A 102 -19.86 -6.07 -4.23
N SER A 103 -19.00 -5.76 -3.26
CA SER A 103 -18.98 -4.45 -2.58
C SER A 103 -18.64 -3.28 -3.50
N ASN A 104 -18.01 -3.51 -4.66
CA ASN A 104 -17.55 -2.47 -5.58
C ASN A 104 -16.73 -1.37 -4.89
N LEU A 105 -15.96 -1.73 -3.87
CA LEU A 105 -15.07 -0.80 -3.17
C LEU A 105 -13.72 -0.72 -3.88
N MET A 106 -13.24 0.50 -4.06
CA MET A 106 -11.88 0.78 -4.55
C MET A 106 -11.20 1.77 -3.62
N GLN A 107 -9.92 1.53 -3.36
CA GLN A 107 -9.07 2.45 -2.63
C GLN A 107 -8.32 3.30 -3.65
N LEU A 108 -8.51 4.62 -3.57
CA LEU A 108 -7.73 5.59 -4.34
C LEU A 108 -6.63 6.13 -3.44
N LYS A 109 -5.39 6.06 -3.93
CA LYS A 109 -4.19 6.54 -3.25
C LYS A 109 -3.51 7.58 -4.10
N TYR A 110 -3.25 8.74 -3.52
CA TYR A 110 -2.23 9.65 -4.02
C TYR A 110 -0.92 9.38 -3.29
N ILE A 111 0.17 9.25 -4.04
CA ILE A 111 1.51 9.06 -3.50
C ILE A 111 2.36 10.25 -3.98
N GLY A 112 2.75 11.10 -3.04
CA GLY A 112 3.61 12.24 -3.32
C GLY A 112 5.06 11.86 -3.54
N THR A 113 5.82 12.81 -4.07
CA THR A 113 7.28 12.72 -4.16
C THR A 113 7.90 12.53 -2.77
N PRO A 114 8.89 11.64 -2.62
CA PRO A 114 9.68 11.54 -1.40
C PRO A 114 10.28 12.87 -0.95
N GLU A 115 10.25 13.13 0.35
CA GLU A 115 10.91 14.26 0.98
C GLU A 115 12.43 14.11 0.87
N LEU A 116 13.12 15.17 0.46
CA LEU A 116 14.57 15.22 0.34
C LEU A 116 15.21 15.42 1.72
N ASP A 117 15.33 14.33 2.48
CA ASP A 117 16.10 14.29 3.73
C ASP A 117 17.09 13.14 3.70
N ASN A 118 18.38 13.47 3.49
CA ASN A 118 19.47 12.50 3.45
C ASN A 118 19.80 11.91 4.83
N LYS A 119 19.41 12.57 5.92
CA LYS A 119 19.66 12.07 7.30
C LYS A 119 18.58 11.09 7.74
N CYS A 120 17.37 11.18 7.17
CA CYS A 120 16.30 10.24 7.48
C CYS A 120 16.64 8.85 6.93
N PRO A 121 16.63 7.79 7.79
CA PRO A 121 17.00 6.44 7.38
C PRO A 121 15.92 5.75 6.54
N CYS A 122 14.74 6.36 6.39
CA CYS A 122 13.59 5.84 5.67
C CYS A 122 13.18 6.78 4.52
N ILE A 123 12.37 6.28 3.61
CA ILE A 123 11.64 7.13 2.66
C ILE A 123 10.48 7.76 3.44
N VAL A 124 10.34 9.08 3.34
CA VAL A 124 9.18 9.81 3.88
C VAL A 124 8.48 10.47 2.72
N ARG A 125 7.16 10.30 2.59
CA ARG A 125 6.38 10.92 1.52
C ARG A 125 4.95 11.20 1.93
N ASN A 126 4.34 12.17 1.27
CA ASN A 126 2.91 12.44 1.46
C ASN A 126 2.08 11.32 0.86
N ARG A 127 1.06 10.88 1.58
CA ARG A 127 0.09 9.89 1.13
C ARG A 127 -1.32 10.34 1.50
N ILE A 128 -2.23 10.25 0.53
CA ILE A 128 -3.66 10.45 0.77
C ILE A 128 -4.36 9.18 0.36
N ASP A 129 -5.08 8.58 1.30
CA ASP A 129 -5.88 7.38 1.08
C ASP A 129 -7.36 7.78 1.13
N THR A 130 -8.11 7.39 0.12
CA THR A 130 -9.58 7.49 0.11
C THR A 130 -10.19 6.18 -0.40
N VAL A 131 -11.45 5.97 -0.07
CA VAL A 131 -12.21 4.78 -0.45
C VAL A 131 -13.43 5.26 -1.20
N THR A 132 -13.62 4.72 -2.41
CA THR A 132 -14.76 5.02 -3.26
C THR A 132 -15.59 3.76 -3.47
N GLN A 133 -16.88 3.97 -3.70
CA GLN A 133 -17.80 2.92 -4.10
C GLN A 133 -18.48 3.38 -5.39
N SER A 134 -18.28 2.66 -6.47
CA SER A 134 -18.92 2.96 -7.76
C SER A 134 -19.15 1.69 -8.56
N THR A 135 -20.24 1.64 -9.32
CA THR A 135 -20.45 0.58 -10.33
C THR A 135 -19.64 0.84 -11.60
N ASP A 136 -19.27 2.10 -11.87
CA ASP A 136 -18.35 2.49 -12.95
C ASP A 136 -17.25 3.40 -12.42
N HIS A 137 -16.14 2.80 -12.01
CA HIS A 137 -14.97 3.54 -11.53
C HIS A 137 -14.18 4.19 -12.69
N MET A 138 -14.24 3.60 -13.88
CA MET A 138 -13.44 4.07 -15.01
C MET A 138 -14.01 5.39 -15.55
N GLU A 139 -15.33 5.56 -15.56
CA GLU A 139 -15.96 6.84 -15.88
C GLU A 139 -15.56 7.94 -14.89
N PHE A 140 -15.63 7.65 -13.59
CA PHE A 140 -15.20 8.59 -12.55
C PHE A 140 -13.74 9.02 -12.75
N ILE A 141 -12.84 8.06 -12.99
CA ILE A 141 -11.41 8.32 -13.22
C ILE A 141 -11.20 9.17 -14.47
N ARG A 142 -11.91 8.88 -15.57
CA ARG A 142 -11.84 9.68 -16.80
C ARG A 142 -12.34 11.11 -16.56
N GLY A 143 -13.40 11.27 -15.77
CA GLY A 143 -13.95 12.58 -15.39
C GLY A 143 -12.96 13.44 -14.60
N LEU A 144 -12.04 12.83 -13.84
CA LEU A 144 -10.94 13.52 -13.15
C LEU A 144 -9.77 13.91 -14.08
N GLY A 145 -9.86 13.64 -15.38
CA GLY A 145 -8.78 13.88 -16.33
C GLY A 145 -7.58 12.94 -16.15
N LEU A 146 -7.77 11.82 -15.43
CA LEU A 146 -6.74 10.80 -15.26
C LEU A 146 -6.67 9.89 -16.49
N ARG A 147 -5.47 9.43 -16.79
CA ARG A 147 -5.19 8.47 -17.86
C ARG A 147 -4.51 7.24 -17.27
N THR A 148 -4.86 6.06 -17.75
CA THR A 148 -4.24 4.80 -17.29
C THR A 148 -2.82 4.72 -17.79
N ASN A 149 -1.89 4.36 -16.92
CA ASN A 149 -0.49 4.10 -17.26
C ASN A 149 -0.25 2.59 -17.37
N PHE A 150 -0.38 1.87 -16.26
CA PHE A 150 -0.24 0.41 -16.21
C PHE A 150 -1.06 -0.19 -15.08
N GLU A 151 -1.26 -1.50 -15.12
CA GLU A 151 -1.93 -2.27 -14.08
C GLU A 151 -1.12 -3.51 -13.72
N PHE A 152 -1.33 -4.01 -12.51
CA PHE A 152 -0.71 -5.23 -12.02
C PHE A 152 -1.54 -5.84 -10.89
N ILE A 153 -1.32 -7.13 -10.65
CA ILE A 153 -1.89 -7.84 -9.52
C ILE A 153 -0.79 -8.04 -8.49
N VAL A 154 -1.13 -7.81 -7.23
CA VAL A 154 -0.27 -8.08 -6.08
C VAL A 154 -0.88 -9.22 -5.29
N GLU A 155 -0.07 -10.21 -4.94
CA GLU A 155 -0.49 -11.31 -4.10
C GLU A 155 0.54 -11.57 -3.00
N GLY A 156 0.06 -11.68 -1.77
CA GLY A 156 0.94 -11.82 -0.62
C GLY A 156 0.21 -11.90 0.71
N PHE A 157 0.95 -11.56 1.76
CA PHE A 157 0.45 -11.52 3.12
C PHE A 157 1.10 -10.38 3.90
N ALA A 158 0.45 -9.97 4.97
CA ALA A 158 0.91 -8.90 5.83
C ALA A 158 0.85 -9.27 7.31
N TYR A 159 1.77 -8.68 8.07
CA TYR A 159 1.84 -8.72 9.52
C TYR A 159 1.77 -7.28 10.05
N THR A 160 1.29 -7.12 11.28
CA THR A 160 1.26 -5.82 11.98
C THR A 160 2.07 -5.88 13.25
N LYS A 161 2.79 -4.80 13.60
CA LYS A 161 3.36 -4.57 14.92
C LYS A 161 2.94 -3.19 15.40
N GLY A 162 1.88 -3.13 16.20
CA GLY A 162 1.25 -1.86 16.54
C GLY A 162 0.69 -1.18 15.29
N ASP A 163 1.37 -0.12 14.84
CA ASP A 163 1.02 0.65 13.64
C ASP A 163 1.98 0.39 12.46
N ILE A 164 3.05 -0.38 12.67
CA ILE A 164 3.93 -0.83 11.59
C ILE A 164 3.23 -1.95 10.84
N VAL A 165 3.22 -1.84 9.51
CA VAL A 165 2.72 -2.87 8.59
C VAL A 165 3.89 -3.44 7.82
N VAL A 166 4.03 -4.77 7.86
CA VAL A 166 4.99 -5.51 7.06
C VAL A 166 4.25 -6.29 5.99
N SER A 167 4.41 -5.90 4.72
CA SER A 167 3.80 -6.59 3.58
C SER A 167 4.86 -7.43 2.86
N VAL A 168 4.55 -8.69 2.57
CA VAL A 168 5.41 -9.58 1.79
C VAL A 168 4.60 -10.10 0.61
N TYR A 169 5.03 -9.77 -0.62
CA TYR A 169 4.20 -10.03 -1.78
C TYR A 169 4.99 -10.23 -3.08
N ARG A 170 4.29 -10.72 -4.09
CA ARG A 170 4.75 -10.80 -5.48
C ARG A 170 3.89 -9.92 -6.38
N ILE A 171 4.50 -9.45 -7.46
CA ILE A 171 3.82 -8.66 -8.50
C ILE A 171 3.65 -9.52 -9.74
N PHE A 172 2.44 -9.49 -10.28
CA PHE A 172 2.04 -10.16 -11.50
C PHE A 172 1.55 -9.12 -12.51
N LYS A 173 2.02 -9.23 -13.74
CA LYS A 173 1.59 -8.39 -14.85
C LYS A 173 0.46 -9.08 -15.60
N THR A 174 -0.51 -8.28 -16.08
CA THR A 174 -1.49 -8.72 -17.07
C THR A 174 -0.91 -8.57 -18.48
N GLU A 175 -1.01 -9.60 -19.31
CA GLU A 175 -0.51 -9.52 -20.69
C GLU A 175 -1.32 -8.52 -21.54
N LYS A 176 -2.62 -8.40 -21.26
CA LYS A 176 -3.51 -7.47 -21.92
C LYS A 176 -4.32 -6.71 -20.86
N MET A 177 -4.27 -5.39 -20.93
CA MET A 177 -4.96 -4.54 -19.97
C MET A 177 -6.47 -4.81 -19.99
N GLY A 178 -7.08 -5.00 -18.82
CA GLY A 178 -8.50 -5.34 -18.71
C GLY A 178 -8.85 -6.83 -18.90
N TYR A 179 -7.85 -7.69 -19.11
CA TYR A 179 -8.04 -9.15 -19.23
C TYR A 179 -7.39 -9.84 -18.02
N TYR A 180 -8.22 -10.44 -17.18
CA TYR A 180 -7.80 -10.94 -15.86
C TYR A 180 -8.03 -12.45 -15.67
N ASP A 181 -8.15 -13.23 -16.76
CA ASP A 181 -8.09 -14.69 -16.66
C ASP A 181 -6.67 -15.09 -16.22
N GLU A 182 -6.56 -16.04 -15.28
CA GLU A 182 -5.30 -16.53 -14.71
C GLU A 182 -4.27 -16.90 -15.78
N ARG A 183 -4.71 -17.37 -16.95
CA ARG A 183 -3.84 -17.73 -18.07
C ARG A 183 -3.02 -16.56 -18.63
N TYR A 184 -3.47 -15.32 -18.43
CA TYR A 184 -2.82 -14.09 -18.89
C TYR A 184 -2.14 -13.31 -17.75
N ILE A 185 -2.08 -13.88 -16.54
CA ILE A 185 -1.45 -13.28 -15.37
C ILE A 185 -0.09 -13.95 -15.17
N LYS A 186 0.99 -13.18 -15.32
CA LYS A 186 2.36 -13.70 -15.22
C LYS A 186 3.15 -12.99 -14.14
N ALA A 187 3.83 -13.76 -13.29
CA ALA A 187 4.75 -13.22 -12.31
C ALA A 187 5.86 -12.43 -13.00
N ILE A 188 6.16 -11.22 -12.51
CA ILE A 188 7.25 -10.39 -13.06
C ILE A 188 8.60 -10.99 -12.69
N ASN A 189 8.71 -11.55 -11.48
CA ASN A 189 9.91 -12.20 -10.98
C ASN A 189 9.55 -13.30 -9.97
N SER A 190 10.56 -14.07 -9.56
CA SER A 190 10.42 -15.12 -8.54
C SER A 190 10.60 -14.60 -7.10
N SER A 191 11.16 -13.42 -6.91
CA SER A 191 11.43 -12.86 -5.58
C SER A 191 10.16 -12.34 -4.91
N PHE A 192 10.16 -12.34 -3.58
CA PHE A 192 9.18 -11.60 -2.81
C PHE A 192 9.71 -10.20 -2.52
N ILE A 193 8.85 -9.20 -2.65
CA ILE A 193 9.08 -7.84 -2.21
C ILE A 193 8.59 -7.72 -0.77
N ILE A 194 9.39 -7.10 0.08
CA ILE A 194 9.05 -6.76 1.46
C ILE A 194 8.92 -5.25 1.57
N GLU A 195 7.82 -4.80 2.13
CA GLU A 195 7.61 -3.42 2.54
C GLU A 195 7.44 -3.37 4.04
N VAL A 196 8.20 -2.51 4.72
CA VAL A 196 7.94 -2.12 6.10
C VAL A 196 7.48 -0.67 6.07
N SER A 197 6.24 -0.42 6.50
CA SER A 197 5.62 0.90 6.42
C SER A 197 4.95 1.32 7.72
N LEU A 198 4.91 2.62 7.94
CA LEU A 198 4.19 3.28 9.03
C LEU A 198 3.54 4.54 8.50
N GLN A 199 2.27 4.76 8.85
CA GLN A 199 1.57 5.99 8.52
C GLN A 199 1.41 6.87 9.76
N ILE A 200 1.74 8.15 9.64
CA ILE A 200 1.53 9.15 10.69
C ILE A 200 0.67 10.31 10.16
N PRO A 201 -0.07 11.03 11.03
CA PRO A 201 -0.70 12.30 10.68
C PRO A 201 0.27 13.26 9.98
N HIS A 202 -0.19 13.93 8.92
CA HIS A 202 0.66 14.77 8.07
C HIS A 202 1.43 15.86 8.84
N LEU A 203 0.79 16.48 9.84
CA LEU A 203 1.41 17.54 10.65
C LEU A 203 2.37 17.02 11.73
N GLN A 204 2.43 15.71 11.98
CA GLN A 204 3.34 15.13 12.95
C GLN A 204 4.78 15.06 12.38
N GLY A 205 5.77 15.35 13.22
CA GLY A 205 7.18 15.18 12.87
C GLY A 205 7.54 13.70 12.72
N TYR A 206 8.30 13.36 11.65
CA TYR A 206 8.58 11.98 11.27
C TYR A 206 9.88 11.39 11.84
N ALA A 207 10.76 12.19 12.44
CA ALA A 207 12.10 11.74 12.85
C ALA A 207 12.07 10.51 13.79
N LYS A 208 11.29 10.57 14.88
CA LYS A 208 11.15 9.44 15.82
C LYS A 208 10.43 8.24 15.18
N PRO A 209 9.27 8.41 14.52
CA PRO A 209 8.63 7.33 13.76
C PRO A 209 9.55 6.64 12.73
N ALA A 210 10.39 7.41 12.02
CA ALA A 210 11.34 6.87 11.05
C ALA A 210 12.44 6.02 11.70
N GLN A 211 12.93 6.44 12.87
CA GLN A 211 13.87 5.62 13.63
C GLN A 211 13.23 4.31 14.09
N ILE A 212 11.98 4.36 14.59
CA ILE A 212 11.24 3.14 15.01
C ILE A 212 11.09 2.16 13.83
N VAL A 213 10.75 2.66 12.64
CA VAL A 213 10.65 1.83 11.42
C VAL A 213 12.00 1.21 11.06
N ARG A 214 13.08 2.00 11.13
CA ARG A 214 14.45 1.52 10.87
C ARG A 214 14.87 0.44 11.87
N ASP A 215 14.70 0.68 13.16
CA ASP A 215 15.06 -0.24 14.25
C ASP A 215 14.27 -1.56 14.16
N PHE A 216 13.01 -1.49 13.75
CA PHE A 216 12.23 -2.70 13.46
C PHE A 216 12.76 -3.44 12.23
N ALA A 217 13.05 -2.72 11.15
CA ALA A 217 13.55 -3.30 9.91
C ALA A 217 14.92 -3.96 10.08
N ASP A 218 15.79 -3.43 10.94
CA ASP A 218 17.10 -4.00 11.26
C ASP A 218 17.01 -5.35 11.98
N GLN A 219 15.91 -5.61 12.70
CA GLN A 219 15.66 -6.91 13.31
C GLN A 219 15.37 -8.02 12.29
N LEU A 220 15.18 -7.68 11.00
CA LEU A 220 15.00 -8.65 9.92
C LEU A 220 16.32 -9.10 9.29
N TYR A 221 17.43 -8.40 9.56
CA TYR A 221 18.76 -8.83 9.14
C TYR A 221 19.20 -10.08 9.94
N PRO A 222 19.86 -11.08 9.32
CA PRO A 222 20.36 -11.11 7.95
C PRO A 222 19.38 -11.69 6.91
N ILE A 223 18.14 -12.02 7.28
CA ILE A 223 17.18 -12.68 6.37
C ILE A 223 16.79 -11.76 5.21
N VAL A 224 16.53 -10.49 5.51
CA VAL A 224 16.29 -9.45 4.51
C VAL A 224 16.99 -8.17 4.90
N GLU A 225 17.71 -7.59 3.96
CA GLU A 225 18.28 -6.26 4.10
C GLU A 225 17.27 -5.22 3.61
N MET A 226 16.71 -4.46 4.56
CA MET A 226 15.74 -3.41 4.25
C MET A 226 16.47 -2.10 3.96
N ARG A 227 16.19 -1.47 2.82
CA ARG A 227 16.88 -0.28 2.32
C ARG A 227 15.91 0.87 2.01
N LYS A 228 16.43 2.09 2.17
CA LYS A 228 15.86 3.30 1.58
C LYS A 228 16.22 3.28 0.10
N VAL A 229 15.22 3.09 -0.77
CA VAL A 229 15.44 3.08 -2.22
C VAL A 229 15.54 4.52 -2.71
N ASN A 230 16.57 4.82 -3.51
CA ASN A 230 16.73 6.13 -4.12
C ASN A 230 15.74 6.28 -5.27
N TYR A 231 15.05 7.42 -5.32
CA TYR A 231 14.12 7.79 -6.40
C TYR A 231 14.78 8.67 -7.46
N ASP A 232 16.08 8.94 -7.33
CA ASP A 232 16.83 9.72 -8.29
C ASP A 232 17.06 8.89 -9.56
N VAL A 233 16.33 9.24 -10.63
CA VAL A 233 16.66 8.92 -12.03
C VAL A 233 16.62 10.23 -12.81
#